data_AF-A0AAD9F9N1-F1
#
_entry.id   AF-A0AAD9F9N1-F1
#
_cell.length_a   1.000
_cell.length_b   1.000
_cell.length_c   1.000
_cell.angle_alpha   90.00
_cell.angle_beta   90.00
_cell.angle_gamma   90.00
#
_symmetry.space_group_name_H-M   'P 1'
#
loop_
_entity.id
_entity.type
_entity.pdbx_description
1 polymer ?
#
loop_
_entity_poly.entity_id
_entity_poly.type
_entity_poly.pdbx_seq_one_letter_code
_entity_poly.pdbx_strand_id
1 'polypeptide(L)' 'MYKLVRYCYKQSEEDAKNKIKAIWQEESHINKYLLYNKPTKVLSPEYLWSDYDGIPEDIQVVRISQLIKNYAEVRPNGGH' A
#
# COMPACT_ATOMS: atom_id res chain seq x y z
N MET A 1 -11.79 -1.31 -10.72
CA MET A 1 -11.86 -1.31 -9.24
C MET A 1 -12.39 -2.64 -8.68
N TYR A 2 -13.63 -3.04 -8.97
CA TYR A 2 -14.24 -4.28 -8.43
C TYR A 2 -13.35 -5.54 -8.54
N LYS A 3 -12.74 -5.80 -9.70
CA LYS A 3 -11.90 -6.99 -9.92
C LYS A 3 -10.67 -7.04 -9.00
N LEU A 4 -9.99 -5.90 -8.81
CA LEU A 4 -8.81 -5.78 -7.96
C LEU A 4 -9.18 -6.03 -6.49
N VAL A 5 -10.22 -5.36 -6.01
CA VAL A 5 -10.67 -5.50 -4.61
C VAL A 5 -11.12 -6.94 -4.34
N ARG A 6 -11.91 -7.53 -5.24
CA ARG A 6 -12.34 -8.93 -5.12
C ARG A 6 -11.16 -9.90 -5.13
N TYR A 7 -10.12 -9.63 -5.90
CA TYR A 7 -8.90 -10.44 -5.91
C TYR A 7 -8.17 -10.35 -4.57
N CYS A 8 -7.90 -9.14 -4.07
CA CYS A 8 -7.18 -8.95 -2.82
C CYS A 8 -7.91 -9.59 -1.64
N TYR A 9 -9.24 -9.44 -1.58
CA TYR A 9 -10.06 -10.11 -0.57
C TYR A 9 -9.92 -11.64 -0.62
N LYS A 10 -10.05 -12.24 -1.81
CA LYS A 10 -9.89 -13.69 -1.96
C LYS A 10 -8.50 -14.20 -1.58
N GLN A 11 -7.44 -13.43 -1.88
CA GLN A 11 -6.09 -13.80 -1.49
C GLN A 11 -5.88 -13.70 0.03
N SER A 12 -6.43 -12.66 0.67
CA SER A 12 -6.40 -12.54 2.12
C SER A 12 -7.11 -13.69 2.82
N GLU A 13 -8.26 -14.13 2.31
CA GLU A 13 -8.99 -15.30 2.84
C GLU A 13 -8.21 -16.60 2.66
N GLU A 14 -7.49 -16.75 1.55
CA GLU A 14 -6.64 -17.91 1.27
C GLU A 14 -5.41 -17.95 2.19
N ASP A 15 -4.75 -16.81 2.37
CA ASP A 15 -3.64 -16.67 3.30
C ASP A 15 -4.08 -17.02 4.75
N ALA A 16 -5.25 -16.53 5.16
CA ALA A 16 -5.82 -16.84 6.47
C ALA A 16 -6.08 -18.35 6.67
N LYS A 17 -6.63 -19.05 5.66
CA LYS A 17 -6.82 -20.51 5.70
C LYS A 17 -5.50 -21.26 5.82
N ASN A 18 -4.48 -20.77 5.15
CA ASN A 18 -3.13 -21.33 5.18
C ASN A 18 -2.32 -20.88 6.40
N LYS A 19 -2.92 -20.09 7.30
CA LYS A 19 -2.29 -19.55 8.52
C LYS A 19 -1.04 -18.72 8.23
N ILE A 20 -1.01 -18.05 7.08
CA ILE A 20 0.02 -17.11 6.70
C ILE A 20 -0.58 -15.71 6.60
N LYS A 21 0.29 -14.70 6.57
CA LYS A 21 -0.06 -13.32 6.26
C LYS A 21 0.97 -12.75 5.32
N ALA A 22 0.52 -11.97 4.35
CA ALA A 22 1.43 -11.21 3.52
C ALA A 22 2.15 -10.13 4.34
N ILE A 23 3.45 -9.94 4.08
CA ILE A 23 4.36 -9.07 4.87
C ILE A 23 3.81 -7.63 4.95
N TRP A 24 3.29 -7.12 3.83
CA TRP A 24 2.67 -5.80 3.75
C TRP A 24 1.16 -5.89 3.52
N GLN A 25 0.49 -6.80 4.24
CA GLN A 25 -0.97 -6.97 4.22
C GLN A 25 -1.57 -6.90 2.79
N GLU A 26 -2.56 -6.04 2.55
CA GLU A 26 -3.22 -5.88 1.25
C GLU A 26 -2.30 -5.30 0.17
N GLU A 27 -1.30 -4.48 0.53
CA GLU A 27 -0.36 -3.89 -0.44
C GLU A 27 0.40 -4.98 -1.20
N SER A 28 0.74 -6.08 -0.52
CA SER A 28 1.39 -7.24 -1.15
C SER A 28 0.50 -7.88 -2.22
N HIS A 29 -0.81 -8.02 -1.94
CA HIS A 29 -1.78 -8.56 -2.88
C HIS A 29 -2.06 -7.60 -4.04
N ILE A 30 -2.11 -6.30 -3.77
CA ILE A 30 -2.25 -5.26 -4.79
C ILE A 30 -1.06 -5.31 -5.75
N ASN A 31 0.17 -5.38 -5.24
CA ASN A 31 1.38 -5.50 -6.05
C ASN A 31 1.36 -6.75 -6.93
N LYS A 32 0.99 -7.91 -6.37
CA LYS A 32 0.83 -9.15 -7.14
C LYS A 32 -0.24 -9.02 -8.24
N TYR A 33 -1.37 -8.36 -7.95
CA TYR A 33 -2.43 -8.16 -8.93
C TYR A 33 -1.95 -7.26 -10.09
N LEU A 34 -1.33 -6.12 -9.78
CA LEU A 34 -0.86 -5.14 -10.77
C LEU A 34 0.32 -5.65 -11.61
N LEU A 35 1.10 -6.60 -11.09
CA LEU A 35 2.14 -7.29 -11.85
C LEU A 35 1.56 -7.99 -13.10
N TYR A 36 0.44 -8.70 -12.95
CA TYR A 36 -0.21 -9.45 -14.04
C TYR A 36 -1.33 -8.68 -14.74
N ASN A 37 -1.90 -7.66 -14.10
CA ASN A 37 -2.97 -6.83 -14.63
C ASN A 37 -2.48 -5.38 -14.71
N LYS A 38 -1.78 -5.04 -15.81
CA LYS A 38 -1.12 -3.75 -15.94
C LYS A 38 -2.12 -2.59 -15.76
N PRO A 39 -1.81 -1.60 -14.92
CA PRO A 39 -2.66 -0.44 -14.78
C PRO A 39 -2.63 0.39 -16.07
N THR A 40 -3.72 1.11 -16.35
CA THR A 40 -3.79 1.99 -17.52
C THR A 40 -3.02 3.30 -17.32
N LYS A 41 -2.77 3.67 -16.06
CA LYS A 41 -1.95 4.82 -15.63
C LYS A 41 -1.25 4.49 -14.33
N VAL A 42 -0.03 5.01 -14.17
CA VAL A 42 0.74 4.97 -12.92
C VAL A 42 0.92 6.41 -12.45
N LEU A 43 0.66 6.66 -11.18
CA LEU A 43 0.89 7.97 -10.58
C LEU A 43 2.32 8.04 -10.05
N SER A 44 2.97 9.19 -10.24
CA SER A 44 4.29 9.45 -9.65
C SER A 44 4.18 9.54 -8.12
N PRO A 45 5.31 9.46 -7.39
CA PRO A 45 5.34 9.65 -5.93
C PRO A 45 4.79 11.02 -5.47
N GLU A 46 4.68 12.01 -6.37
CA GLU A 46 4.04 13.31 -6.10
C GLU A 46 2.59 13.17 -5.56
N TYR A 47 1.91 12.07 -5.89
CA TYR A 47 0.53 11.78 -5.46
C TYR A 47 0.46 10.92 -4.18
N LEU A 48 1.60 10.54 -3.59
CA LEU A 48 1.69 9.87 -2.29
C LEU A 48 3.11 10.04 -1.72
N TRP A 49 3.41 11.21 -1.16
CA TRP A 49 4.72 11.51 -0.58
C TRP A 49 4.77 11.18 0.92
N SER A 50 5.96 10.90 1.44
CA SER A 50 6.22 10.61 2.85
C SER A 50 6.89 11.82 3.50
N ASP A 51 6.26 12.42 4.53
CA ASP A 51 6.86 13.56 5.26
C ASP A 51 8.02 13.12 6.18
N TYR A 52 8.33 11.82 6.24
CA TYR A 52 9.53 11.30 6.89
C TYR A 52 10.79 11.50 6.03
N ASP A 53 10.63 11.67 4.72
CA ASP A 53 11.71 11.71 3.74
C ASP A 53 11.92 13.14 3.21
N GLY A 54 13.17 13.48 2.90
CA GLY A 54 13.49 14.74 2.21
C GLY A 54 13.01 14.73 0.76
N ILE A 55 12.66 15.88 0.21
CA ILE A 55 12.15 16.00 -1.16
C ILE A 55 13.33 15.99 -2.16
N PRO A 56 13.44 14.99 -3.05
CA PRO A 56 14.47 14.94 -4.09
C PRO A 56 14.14 15.86 -5.27
N GLU A 57 15.14 16.12 -6.13
CA GLU A 57 15.03 17.06 -7.25
C GLU A 57 14.05 16.64 -8.35
N ASP A 58 13.74 15.35 -8.48
CA ASP A 58 12.79 14.81 -9.46
C ASP A 58 11.31 15.01 -9.04
N ILE A 59 11.07 15.45 -7.80
CA ILE A 59 9.74 15.81 -7.29
C ILE A 59 9.55 17.31 -7.43
N GLN A 60 8.70 17.72 -8.37
CA GLN A 60 8.45 19.13 -8.63
C GLN A 60 7.36 19.70 -7.71
N VAL A 61 6.32 18.90 -7.44
CA VAL A 61 5.23 19.29 -6.54
C VAL A 61 4.76 18.09 -5.72
N VAL A 62 4.75 18.23 -4.39
CA VAL A 62 4.04 17.31 -3.50
C VAL A 62 2.56 17.67 -3.49
N ARG A 63 1.71 16.79 -4.02
CA ARG A 63 0.25 17.01 -4.13
C ARG A 63 -0.50 16.40 -2.96
N ILE A 64 -0.04 15.25 -2.48
CA ILE A 64 -0.60 14.53 -1.33
C ILE A 64 0.59 14.02 -0.51
N SER A 65 0.61 14.31 0.78
CA SER A 65 1.62 13.82 1.71
C SER A 65 1.03 13.01 2.87
N GLN A 66 1.86 12.13 3.42
CA GLN A 66 1.55 11.36 4.61
C GLN A 66 2.00 12.10 5.85
N LEU A 67 1.08 12.26 6.82
CA LEU A 67 1.40 12.85 8.11
C LEU A 67 2.36 11.96 8.91
N ILE A 68 3.31 12.61 9.58
CA ILE A 68 4.15 11.98 10.61
C ILE A 68 3.26 11.52 11.76
N LYS A 69 3.31 10.23 12.05
CA LYS A 69 2.50 9.57 13.08
C LYS A 69 3.36 8.82 14.07
N ASN A 70 2.95 8.84 15.33
CA ASN A 70 3.41 7.91 16.34
C ASN A 70 2.56 6.63 16.26
N TYR A 71 3.06 5.60 15.58
CA TYR A 71 2.33 4.35 15.37
C TYR A 71 1.99 3.62 16.67
N ALA A 72 2.81 3.71 17.71
CA ALA A 72 2.52 3.06 18.99
C ALA A 72 1.28 3.67 19.68
N GLU A 73 1.08 4.98 19.52
CA GLU A 73 -0.07 5.70 20.06
C GLU A 73 -1.35 5.42 19.25
N VAL A 74 -1.27 5.47 17.92
CA VAL A 74 -2.46 5.36 17.05
C VAL A 74 -2.82 3.92 16.68
N ARG A 75 -1.91 2.96 16.89
CA ARG A 75 -2.10 1.52 16.66
C ARG A 75 -1.55 0.71 17.83
N PRO A 76 -2.26 0.66 18.97
CA PRO A 76 -1.77 -0.02 20.18
C PRO A 76 -1.59 -1.54 20.00
N ASN A 77 -2.36 -2.15 19.09
CA ASN A 77 -2.26 -3.56 18.74
C ASN A 77 -1.39 -3.77 17.49
N GLY A 78 -0.22 -3.13 17.43
CA GLY A 78 0.65 -3.03 16.26
C GLY A 78 0.63 -4.28 15.35
N GLY A 79 0.61 -4.05 14.02
CA GLY A 79 0.57 -5.15 13.06
C GLY A 79 1.79 -6.07 13.25
N HIS A 80 1.55 -7.26 13.78
CA HIS A 80 2.46 -8.40 13.72
C HIS A 80 2.37 -9.09 12.36
#